data_AF-A0A2E9QWT7-F1
#
_entry.id   AF-A0A2E9QWT7-F1
#
_cell.length_a   1.000
_cell.length_b   1.000
_cell.length_c   1.000
_cell.angle_alpha   90.00
_cell.angle_beta   90.00
_cell.angle_gamma   90.00
#
_symmetry.space_group_name_H-M   'P 1'
#
loop_
_entity.id
_entity.type
_entity.pdbx_description
1 polymer ?
#
loop_
_entity_poly.entity_id
_entity_poly.type
_entity_poly.pdbx_seq_one_letter_code
_entity_poly.pdbx_strand_id
1 'polypeptide(L)'
;MTNVWLWGLAAVIGIMMLQLLKGPSMNALLKDARKSDDVSDLMDAAKKLNPNRQFYFYQEAIQRLWESYHRELAAELIREFALAFPEEKITQYWMKQIIEIEGEIARETLGEHFIESYYDPSVANSCGVAG
;
A
#
# COMPACT_ATOMS: atom_id res chain seq x y z
N MET A 1 -41.03 -13.65 -31.96
CA MET A 1 -39.55 -13.65 -31.99
C MET A 1 -39.09 -12.75 -30.86
N THR A 2 -38.84 -13.33 -29.69
CA THR A 2 -38.55 -12.61 -28.45
C THR A 2 -37.16 -11.99 -28.48
N ASN A 3 -37.01 -10.95 -27.67
CA ASN A 3 -35.92 -9.98 -27.53
C ASN A 3 -34.54 -10.55 -27.15
N VAL A 4 -34.10 -11.65 -27.76
CA VAL A 4 -32.80 -12.31 -27.48
C VAL A 4 -31.62 -11.35 -27.67
N TRP A 5 -31.72 -10.44 -28.64
CA TRP A 5 -30.72 -9.39 -28.88
C TRP A 5 -30.61 -8.35 -27.75
N LEU A 6 -31.73 -7.96 -27.15
CA LEU A 6 -31.75 -7.01 -26.02
C LEU A 6 -31.14 -7.62 -24.75
N TRP A 7 -31.41 -8.89 -24.48
CA TRP A 7 -30.81 -9.61 -23.35
C TRP A 7 -29.30 -9.85 -23.55
N GLY A 8 -28.87 -10.14 -24.79
CA GLY A 8 -27.45 -10.25 -25.13
C GLY A 8 -26.70 -8.94 -24.93
N LEU A 9 -27.27 -7.80 -25.35
CA LEU A 9 -26.66 -6.48 -25.17
C LEU A 9 -26.59 -6.08 -23.69
N ALA A 10 -27.65 -6.34 -22.92
CA ALA A 10 -27.68 -6.06 -21.48
C ALA A 10 -26.65 -6.89 -20.71
N ALA A 11 -26.44 -8.15 -21.06
CA ALA A 11 -25.42 -9.01 -20.45
C ALA A 11 -24.01 -8.48 -20.71
N VAL A 12 -23.71 -8.04 -21.93
CA VAL A 12 -22.40 -7.47 -22.28
C VAL A 12 -22.14 -6.17 -21.51
N ILE A 13 -23.13 -5.27 -21.46
CA ILE A 13 -23.02 -4.02 -20.70
C ILE A 13 -22.83 -4.30 -19.20
N GLY A 14 -23.57 -5.28 -18.65
CA GLY A 14 -23.43 -5.69 -17.25
C GLY A 14 -22.04 -6.26 -16.92
N ILE A 15 -21.49 -7.11 -17.79
CA ILE A 15 -20.12 -7.65 -17.63
C ILE A 15 -19.08 -6.53 -17.75
N MET A 16 -19.25 -5.61 -18.70
CA MET A 16 -18.33 -4.48 -18.90
C MET A 16 -18.34 -3.53 -17.69
N MET A 17 -19.52 -3.21 -17.12
CA MET A 17 -19.61 -2.46 -15.87
C MET A 17 -18.96 -3.20 -14.71
N LEU A 18 -19.14 -4.52 -14.60
CA LEU A 18 -18.48 -5.34 -13.58
C LEU A 18 -16.94 -5.33 -13.70
N GLN A 19 -16.40 -5.21 -14.92
CA GLN A 19 -14.96 -5.06 -15.11
C GLN A 19 -14.48 -3.65 -14.74
N LEU A 20 -15.26 -2.61 -15.00
CA LEU A 20 -14.95 -1.24 -14.57
C LEU A 20 -15.04 -1.07 -13.03
N LEU A 21 -15.82 -1.91 -12.36
CA LEU A 21 -15.88 -1.97 -10.89
C LEU A 21 -14.66 -2.66 -10.27
N LYS A 22 -13.89 -3.44 -11.04
CA LYS A 22 -12.61 -3.98 -10.58
C LYS A 22 -11.60 -2.85 -10.68
N GLY A 23 -11.30 -2.22 -9.55
CA GLY A 23 -10.32 -1.13 -9.45
C GLY A 23 -8.95 -1.51 -10.05
N PRO A 24 -8.06 -0.52 -10.22
CA PRO A 24 -6.75 -0.75 -10.81
C PRO A 24 -5.97 -1.84 -10.05
N SER A 25 -5.25 -2.66 -10.80
CA SER A 25 -4.39 -3.69 -10.22
C SER A 25 -3.21 -3.08 -9.45
N MET A 26 -2.69 -3.78 -8.44
CA MET A 26 -1.49 -3.38 -7.70
C MET A 26 -0.31 -3.03 -8.63
N ASN A 27 -0.11 -3.81 -9.70
CA ASN A 27 0.95 -3.54 -10.68
C ASN A 27 0.75 -2.23 -11.44
N ALA A 28 -0.50 -1.87 -11.76
CA ALA A 28 -0.81 -0.61 -12.42
C ALA A 28 -0.53 0.56 -11.46
N LEU A 29 -1.05 0.48 -10.23
CA LEU A 29 -0.82 1.49 -9.20
C LEU A 29 0.66 1.71 -8.89
N LEU A 30 1.44 0.63 -8.73
CA LEU A 30 2.89 0.73 -8.52
C LEU A 30 3.62 1.30 -9.73
N LYS A 31 3.17 1.00 -10.96
CA LYS A 31 3.75 1.58 -12.17
C LYS A 31 3.47 3.09 -12.24
N ASP A 32 2.25 3.50 -11.92
CA ASP A 32 1.84 4.89 -11.96
C ASP A 32 2.57 5.68 -10.86
N ALA A 33 2.59 5.17 -9.63
CA ALA A 33 3.31 5.79 -8.50
C ALA A 33 4.80 6.03 -8.79
N ARG A 34 5.48 5.04 -9.40
CA ARG A 34 6.89 5.19 -9.81
C ARG A 34 7.10 6.21 -10.93
N LYS A 35 6.09 6.39 -11.79
CA LYS A 35 6.16 7.33 -12.90
C LYS A 35 5.88 8.76 -12.44
N SER A 36 4.97 8.94 -11.50
CA SER A 36 4.60 10.23 -10.93
C SER A 36 5.45 10.63 -9.73
N ASP A 37 6.20 9.69 -9.15
CA ASP A 37 6.88 9.85 -7.86
C ASP A 37 5.90 10.25 -6.74
N ASP A 38 4.76 9.55 -6.68
CA ASP A 38 3.65 9.87 -5.77
C ASP A 38 2.87 8.61 -5.39
N VAL A 39 2.68 8.36 -4.08
CA VAL A 39 1.94 7.20 -3.57
C VAL A 39 0.44 7.45 -3.36
N SER A 40 -0.08 8.63 -3.68
CA SER A 40 -1.48 9.03 -3.40
C SER A 40 -2.50 8.03 -3.96
N ASP A 41 -2.31 7.54 -5.19
CA ASP A 41 -3.21 6.56 -5.81
C ASP A 41 -3.20 5.20 -5.08
N LEU A 42 -2.05 4.79 -4.53
CA LEU A 42 -1.94 3.59 -3.69
C LEU A 42 -2.73 3.78 -2.39
N MET A 43 -2.61 4.94 -1.75
CA MET A 43 -3.33 5.27 -0.52
C MET A 43 -4.85 5.30 -0.74
N ASP A 44 -5.28 5.92 -1.84
CA ASP A 44 -6.69 6.00 -2.20
C ASP A 44 -7.28 4.63 -2.56
N ALA A 45 -6.47 3.76 -3.19
CA ALA A 45 -6.85 2.38 -3.41
C ALA A 45 -6.98 1.61 -2.09
N ALA A 46 -6.01 1.77 -1.17
CA ALA A 46 -6.05 1.15 0.14
C ALA A 46 -7.32 1.56 0.91
N LYS A 47 -7.62 2.85 1.04
CA LYS A 47 -8.78 3.36 1.80
C LYS A 47 -10.14 2.78 1.36
N LYS A 48 -10.26 2.32 0.11
CA LYS A 48 -11.48 1.69 -0.43
C LYS A 48 -11.65 0.22 -0.01
N LEU A 49 -10.61 -0.40 0.54
CA LEU A 49 -10.63 -1.77 1.04
C LEU A 49 -11.15 -1.83 2.48
N ASN A 50 -11.61 -3.00 2.92
CA ASN A 50 -11.87 -3.23 4.34
C ASN A 50 -10.55 -3.29 5.15
N PRO A 51 -10.56 -3.07 6.48
CA PRO A 51 -9.33 -2.97 7.27
C PRO A 51 -8.36 -4.14 7.12
N ASN A 52 -8.88 -5.38 7.12
CA ASN A 52 -8.04 -6.57 6.95
C ASN A 52 -7.33 -6.58 5.58
N ARG A 53 -7.99 -6.13 4.51
CA ARG A 53 -7.40 -6.05 3.17
C ARG A 53 -6.47 -4.83 3.00
N GLN A 54 -6.75 -3.73 3.70
CA GLN A 54 -5.89 -2.55 3.71
C GLN A 54 -4.49 -2.91 4.22
N PHE A 55 -4.43 -3.64 5.33
CA PHE A 55 -3.20 -4.14 5.91
C PHE A 55 -2.35 -4.91 4.89
N TYR A 56 -2.91 -5.94 4.25
CA TYR A 56 -2.19 -6.75 3.27
C TYR A 56 -1.77 -5.93 2.04
N PHE A 57 -2.62 -4.97 1.64
CA PHE A 57 -2.32 -4.08 0.53
C PHE A 57 -1.09 -3.21 0.83
N TYR A 58 -1.02 -2.57 2.00
CA TYR A 58 0.15 -1.78 2.40
C TYR A 58 1.41 -2.64 2.46
N GLN A 59 1.35 -3.80 3.13
CA GLN A 59 2.49 -4.70 3.23
C GLN A 59 3.02 -5.11 1.85
N GLU A 60 2.15 -5.55 0.93
CA GLU A 60 2.53 -5.97 -0.41
C GLU A 60 3.12 -4.80 -1.22
N ALA A 61 2.51 -3.61 -1.15
CA ALA A 61 2.97 -2.44 -1.87
C ALA A 61 4.34 -1.95 -1.37
N ILE A 62 4.53 -1.84 -0.05
CA ILE A 62 5.81 -1.46 0.58
C ILE A 62 6.89 -2.46 0.19
N GLN A 63 6.62 -3.77 0.31
CA GLN A 63 7.57 -4.81 -0.07
C GLN A 63 7.99 -4.69 -1.54
N ARG A 64 7.06 -4.45 -2.46
CA ARG A 64 7.39 -4.32 -3.89
C ARG A 64 8.18 -3.05 -4.20
N LEU A 65 7.85 -1.91 -3.59
CA LEU A 65 8.64 -0.69 -3.72
C LEU A 65 10.05 -0.89 -3.16
N TRP A 66 10.15 -1.59 -2.03
CA TRP A 66 11.41 -1.94 -1.41
C TRP A 66 12.26 -2.86 -2.31
N GLU A 67 11.71 -3.97 -2.81
CA GLU A 67 12.44 -4.90 -3.68
C GLU A 67 12.86 -4.26 -5.01
N SER A 68 12.16 -3.22 -5.45
CA SER A 68 12.47 -2.47 -6.68
C SER A 68 13.31 -1.20 -6.44
N TYR A 69 13.87 -1.01 -5.25
CA TYR A 69 14.75 0.11 -4.89
C TYR A 69 14.11 1.51 -4.97
N HIS A 70 12.78 1.61 -4.87
CA HIS A 70 12.08 2.89 -4.75
C HIS A 70 11.89 3.23 -3.26
N ARG A 71 12.98 3.63 -2.59
CA ARG A 71 13.05 3.78 -1.13
C ARG A 71 12.22 4.94 -0.60
N GLU A 72 12.20 6.06 -1.30
CA GLU A 72 11.47 7.28 -0.96
C GLU A 72 9.97 7.02 -0.98
N LEU A 73 9.45 6.43 -2.07
CA LEU A 73 8.05 6.01 -2.16
C LEU A 73 7.70 4.94 -1.12
N ALA A 74 8.61 4.00 -0.83
CA ALA A 74 8.40 3.04 0.24
C ALA A 74 8.29 3.75 1.60
N ALA A 75 9.15 4.73 1.89
CA ALA A 75 9.13 5.49 3.15
C ALA A 75 7.84 6.30 3.31
N GLU A 76 7.36 6.95 2.25
CA GLU A 76 6.06 7.65 2.26
C GLU A 76 4.93 6.69 2.60
N LEU A 77 4.91 5.51 1.95
CA LEU A 77 3.87 4.53 2.19
C LEU A 77 3.97 3.88 3.57
N ILE A 78 5.19 3.71 4.12
CA ILE A 78 5.42 3.25 5.50
C ILE A 78 4.85 4.25 6.50
N ARG A 79 5.04 5.56 6.28
CA ARG A 79 4.48 6.61 7.13
C ARG A 79 2.96 6.50 7.22
N GLU A 80 2.31 6.37 6.07
CA GLU A 80 0.85 6.24 5.97
C GLU A 80 0.36 4.93 6.57
N PHE A 81 1.12 3.85 6.38
CA PHE A 81 0.82 2.57 7.01
C PHE A 81 0.88 2.66 8.54
N ALA A 82 1.87 3.38 9.09
CA ALA A 82 2.01 3.60 10.52
C ALA A 82 0.93 4.49 11.12
N LEU A 83 0.44 5.48 10.37
CA LEU A 83 -0.71 6.27 10.77
C LEU A 83 -2.00 5.45 10.81
N ALA A 84 -2.20 4.57 9.82
CA ALA A 84 -3.41 3.76 9.71
C ALA A 84 -3.41 2.55 10.68
N PHE A 85 -2.24 1.98 10.96
CA PHE A 85 -2.08 0.75 11.74
C PHE A 85 -0.88 0.84 12.70
N PRO A 86 -0.91 1.74 13.70
CA PRO A 86 0.24 1.99 14.58
C PRO A 86 0.60 0.79 15.48
N GLU A 87 -0.41 0.02 15.88
CA GLU A 87 -0.28 -1.14 16.77
C GLU A 87 0.19 -2.42 16.06
N GLU A 88 0.25 -2.40 14.72
CA GLU A 88 0.60 -3.59 13.94
C GLU A 88 2.11 -3.82 13.95
N LYS A 89 2.51 -5.04 14.32
CA LYS A 89 3.92 -5.44 14.41
C LYS A 89 4.68 -5.26 13.10
N ILE A 90 4.03 -5.54 11.98
CA ILE A 90 4.65 -5.38 10.65
C ILE A 90 4.94 -3.91 10.31
N THR A 91 4.15 -2.98 10.84
CA THR A 91 4.43 -1.54 10.72
C THR A 91 5.76 -1.21 11.38
N GLN A 92 5.96 -1.68 12.62
CA GLN A 92 7.19 -1.49 13.38
C GLN A 92 8.40 -2.13 12.70
N TYR A 93 8.20 -3.29 12.06
CA TYR A 93 9.22 -3.92 11.22
C TYR A 93 9.64 -2.99 10.07
N TRP A 94 8.70 -2.46 9.28
CA TRP A 94 9.05 -1.58 8.16
C TRP A 94 9.66 -0.26 8.60
N MET A 95 9.16 0.34 9.69
CA MET A 95 9.78 1.53 10.29
C MET A 95 11.22 1.25 10.71
N LYS A 96 11.48 0.10 11.35
CA LYS A 96 12.85 -0.33 11.67
C LYS A 96 13.71 -0.46 10.41
N GLN A 97 13.21 -1.14 9.38
CA GLN A 97 13.97 -1.35 8.13
C GLN A 97 14.40 -0.01 7.51
N ILE A 98 13.49 0.95 7.36
CA ILE A 98 13.85 2.25 6.75
C ILE A 98 14.79 3.06 7.65
N ILE A 99 14.61 3.05 8.97
CA ILE A 99 15.48 3.77 9.91
C ILE A 99 16.91 3.20 9.92
N GLU A 100 17.05 1.86 9.95
CA GLU A 100 18.35 1.20 10.06
C GLU A 100 19.12 1.18 8.73
N ILE A 101 18.41 1.03 7.61
CA ILE A 101 19.04 0.85 6.29
C ILE A 101 19.16 2.19 5.55
N GLU A 102 18.14 3.04 5.63
CA GLU A 102 18.03 4.28 4.85
C GLU A 102 17.80 5.50 5.77
N GLY A 103 18.65 5.68 6.78
CA GLY A 103 18.42 6.64 7.86
C GLY A 103 18.28 8.11 7.41
N GLU A 104 18.85 8.50 6.26
CA GLU A 104 18.63 9.82 5.67
C GLU A 104 17.19 9.99 5.15
N ILE A 105 16.74 9.07 4.29
CA ILE A 105 15.36 9.03 3.78
C ILE A 105 14.36 8.95 4.94
N ALA A 106 14.63 8.12 5.96
CA ALA A 106 13.77 8.02 7.13
C ALA A 106 13.59 9.37 7.84
N ARG A 107 14.67 10.13 8.05
CA ARG A 107 14.59 11.46 8.69
C ARG A 107 13.88 12.49 7.82
N GLU A 108 14.10 12.47 6.50
CA GLU A 108 13.47 13.41 5.59
C GLU A 108 11.97 13.14 5.41
N THR A 109 11.59 11.88 5.19
CA THR A 109 10.23 11.49 4.86
C THR A 109 9.34 11.31 6.08
N LEU A 110 9.85 10.64 7.13
CA LEU A 110 9.08 10.41 8.36
C LEU A 110 9.17 11.64 9.28
N GLY A 111 10.39 12.16 9.47
CA GLY A 111 10.69 13.20 10.44
C GLY A 111 10.96 12.63 11.84
N GLU A 112 11.86 13.28 12.59
CA GLU A 112 12.27 12.83 13.93
C GLU A 112 11.07 12.71 14.89
N HIS A 113 10.19 13.71 14.90
CA HIS A 113 9.02 13.70 15.77
C HIS A 113 8.04 12.55 15.45
N PHE A 114 7.92 12.18 14.18
CA PHE A 114 7.09 11.04 13.78
C PHE A 114 7.70 9.74 14.27
N ILE A 115 9.01 9.56 14.08
CA ILE A 115 9.74 8.38 14.55
C ILE A 115 9.58 8.24 16.06
N GLU A 116 9.80 9.30 16.83
CA GLU A 116 9.62 9.27 18.29
C GLU A 116 8.19 8.91 18.72
N SER A 117 7.18 9.31 17.95
CA SER A 117 5.77 9.12 18.30
C SER A 117 5.23 7.73 17.91
N TYR A 118 5.74 7.15 16.82
CA TYR A 118 5.16 5.95 16.21
C TYR A 118 6.10 4.73 16.22
N TYR A 119 7.41 4.91 16.44
CA TYR A 119 8.36 3.81 16.47
C TYR A 119 8.55 3.26 17.88
N ASP A 120 8.21 1.98 18.07
CA ASP A 120 8.53 1.23 19.29
C ASP A 120 9.66 0.21 19.01
N PRO A 121 10.91 0.50 19.43
CA PRO A 121 12.03 -0.41 19.20
C PRO A 121 11.87 -1.75 19.92
N SER A 122 11.09 -1.83 21.01
CA SER A 122 10.86 -3.08 21.74
C SER A 122 10.00 -4.05 20.91
N VAL A 123 8.97 -3.53 20.22
CA VAL A 123 8.12 -4.30 19.31
C VAL A 123 8.88 -4.67 18.04
N ALA A 124 9.61 -3.72 17.44
CA ALA A 124 10.36 -3.95 16.22
C ALA A 124 11.44 -5.04 16.35
N ASN A 125 12.09 -5.12 17.51
CA ASN A 125 13.11 -6.14 17.80
C ASN A 125 12.53 -7.54 18.06
N SER A 126 11.25 -7.62 18.44
CA SER A 126 10.54 -8.89 18.61
C SER A 126 10.08 -9.50 17.27
N CYS A 127 10.07 -8.70 16.21
CA CYS A 127 9.67 -9.12 14.87
C CYS A 127 10.88 -9.75 14.15
N GLY A 128 11.17 -11.01 14.47
CA GLY A 128 11.93 -11.87 13.56
C GLY A 128 11.10 -12.14 12.31
N VAL A 129 11.75 -12.32 11.16
CA VAL A 129 11.10 -12.82 9.94
C VAL A 129 10.46 -14.16 10.30
N ALA A 130 9.16 -14.16 10.58
CA ALA A 130 8.38 -15.39 10.67
C ALA A 130 8.26 -15.91 9.23
N GLY A 131 9.21 -16.75 8.84
CA GLY A 131 9.12 -17.61 7.66
C GLY A 131 8.20 -18.79 7.92
#